data_AF-A0A399ZEP8-F1
#
_entry.id   AF-A0A399ZEP8-F1
#
_cell.length_a   1.000
_cell.length_b   1.000
_cell.length_c   1.000
_cell.angle_alpha   90.00
_cell.angle_beta   90.00
_cell.angle_gamma   90.00
#
_symmetry.space_group_name_H-M   'P 1'
#
loop_
_entity.id
_entity.type
_entity.pdbx_description
1 polymer ?
#
loop_
_entity_poly.entity_id
_entity_poly.type
_entity_poly.pdbx_seq_one_letter_code
_entity_poly.pdbx_strand_id
1 'polypeptide(L)'
;GEIAWRMAYPSVQERDPDDPASTPDIRWHEVTDAELLWATPVVVINQAFCAYDADLGFRIVPPDQANRWSSPPGLFAVGNNRPGFGYRLERYDEHVRTMLTIFDRNFAADYAYLQRRLVERHSIPPGSLLAAVRLAIVCHDLAKLDRRWQRWVRAYQAAIDEPLTDDHYMAVHTHWNPTEEQHRRARQQADRQGKRPHHAGESAVAVSQIIAELIGQASPAIGRAICTAIARHHSPKTAAFEDYELHPDAATALHVALAEAGFPAVASGPVMSRRGRNLEPLLIRPDFDHQLLYLLIVRALRLCDGLSQEG
;
A
#
# COMPACT_ATOMS: atom_id res chain seq x y z
N GLY A 1 37.87 17.92 1.29
CA GLY A 1 37.76 17.90 2.76
C GLY A 1 37.43 16.48 3.16
N GLU A 2 38.02 15.99 4.24
CA GLU A 2 37.72 14.68 4.79
C GLU A 2 36.26 14.68 5.28
N ILE A 3 35.48 13.69 4.88
CA ILE A 3 34.05 13.62 5.20
C ILE A 3 33.91 12.80 6.47
N ALA A 4 33.38 13.43 7.51
CA ALA A 4 33.29 12.83 8.84
C ALA A 4 32.28 11.69 8.96
N TRP A 5 31.28 11.61 8.07
CA TRP A 5 30.26 10.55 8.09
C TRP A 5 29.48 10.44 6.77
N ARG A 6 28.98 9.24 6.44
CA ARG A 6 28.22 8.98 5.20
C ARG A 6 26.72 8.90 5.40
N MET A 7 26.31 8.11 6.38
CA MET A 7 24.93 7.94 6.82
C MET A 7 24.92 8.03 8.34
N ALA A 8 23.82 8.54 8.89
CA ALA A 8 23.64 8.59 10.33
C ALA A 8 22.22 8.19 10.71
N TYR A 9 22.06 7.63 11.90
CA TYR A 9 20.77 7.31 12.48
C TYR A 9 20.59 8.03 13.82
N PRO A 10 19.35 8.42 14.17
CA PRO A 10 19.09 9.10 15.43
C PRO A 10 18.93 8.08 16.57
N SER A 11 19.51 8.37 17.72
CA SER A 11 19.12 7.78 19.00
C SER A 11 18.49 8.85 19.87
N VAL A 12 17.35 8.54 20.48
CA VAL A 12 16.72 9.42 21.47
C VAL A 12 17.34 9.15 22.84
N GLN A 13 17.87 10.19 23.48
CA GLN A 13 18.24 10.17 24.89
C GLN A 13 17.18 10.93 25.69
N GLU A 14 16.48 10.22 26.56
CA GLU A 14 15.57 10.83 27.52
C GLU A 14 16.42 11.56 28.58
N ARG A 15 16.24 12.88 28.71
CA ARG A 15 16.96 13.67 29.73
C ARG A 15 16.37 13.50 31.13
N ASP A 16 15.07 13.28 31.20
CA ASP A 16 14.36 12.99 32.44
C ASP A 16 13.11 12.16 32.12
N PRO A 17 13.05 10.87 32.49
CA PRO A 17 11.90 10.03 32.22
C PRO A 17 10.65 10.44 33.01
N ASP A 18 10.77 11.27 34.04
CA ASP A 18 9.66 11.71 34.91
C ASP A 18 9.09 13.10 34.54
N ASP A 19 9.73 13.83 33.61
CA ASP A 19 9.21 15.12 33.10
C ASP A 19 8.67 14.99 31.66
N PRO A 20 7.33 14.91 31.47
CA PRO A 20 6.71 14.80 30.15
C PRO A 20 6.86 16.06 29.28
N ALA A 21 7.34 17.19 29.83
CA ALA A 21 7.68 18.39 29.06
C ALA A 21 9.13 18.42 28.57
N SER A 22 9.96 17.45 28.99
CA SER A 22 11.37 17.36 28.59
C SER A 22 11.48 17.06 27.10
N THR A 23 12.19 17.93 26.37
CA THR A 23 12.43 17.72 24.94
C THR A 23 13.54 16.68 24.78
N PRO A 24 13.30 15.56 24.06
CA PRO A 24 14.30 14.51 23.90
C PRO A 24 15.56 15.04 23.21
N ASP A 25 16.72 14.64 23.71
CA ASP A 25 18.00 14.96 23.09
C ASP A 25 18.27 13.94 21.98
N ILE A 26 18.41 14.39 20.73
CA ILE A 26 18.65 13.51 19.58
C ILE A 26 20.14 13.50 19.30
N ARG A 27 20.77 12.35 19.50
CA ARG A 27 22.15 12.12 19.07
C ARG A 27 22.18 11.36 17.76
N TRP A 28 23.02 11.82 16.83
CA TRP A 28 23.23 11.19 15.55
C TRP A 28 24.46 10.30 15.60
N HIS A 29 24.30 9.04 15.23
CA HIS A 29 25.36 8.05 15.18
C HIS A 29 25.66 7.69 13.73
N GLU A 30 26.93 7.66 13.36
CA GLU A 30 27.32 7.19 12.03
C GLU A 30 26.92 5.72 11.85
N VAL A 31 26.36 5.40 10.68
CA VAL A 31 26.15 4.02 10.26
C VAL A 31 27.47 3.47 9.75
N THR A 32 28.10 2.63 10.56
CA THR A 32 29.36 1.93 10.23
C THR A 32 29.14 0.48 9.81
N ASP A 33 27.94 -0.06 10.07
CA ASP A 33 27.54 -1.44 9.79
C ASP A 33 26.14 -1.46 9.16
N ALA A 34 25.93 -2.33 8.18
CA ALA A 34 24.63 -2.55 7.54
C ALA A 34 23.60 -3.13 8.51
N GLU A 35 24.01 -3.87 9.55
CA GLU A 35 23.07 -4.37 10.57
C GLU A 35 22.33 -3.23 11.29
N LEU A 36 22.98 -2.08 11.45
CA LEU A 36 22.38 -0.89 12.08
C LEU A 36 21.23 -0.30 11.26
N LEU A 37 21.20 -0.53 9.94
CA LEU A 37 20.11 -0.08 9.08
C LEU A 37 18.80 -0.81 9.40
N TRP A 38 18.87 -2.02 9.95
CA TRP A 38 17.70 -2.78 10.38
C TRP A 38 17.20 -2.38 11.77
N ALA A 39 18.08 -1.80 12.58
CA ALA A 39 17.78 -1.42 13.97
C ALA A 39 17.19 0.00 14.11
N THR A 40 17.16 0.78 13.03
CA THR A 40 16.69 2.18 13.06
C THR A 40 15.54 2.44 12.09
N PRO A 41 14.47 3.15 12.52
CA PRO A 41 13.36 3.52 11.64
C PRO A 41 13.72 4.67 10.69
N VAL A 42 14.79 5.43 10.98
CA VAL A 42 15.20 6.60 10.20
C VAL A 42 16.71 6.56 9.98
N VAL A 43 17.10 6.81 8.73
CA VAL A 43 18.50 7.01 8.33
C VAL A 43 18.55 8.31 7.54
N VAL A 44 19.55 9.13 7.86
CA VAL A 44 19.87 10.35 7.11
C VAL A 44 21.13 10.08 6.31
N ILE A 45 21.07 10.44 5.03
CA ILE A 45 22.22 10.37 4.12
C ILE A 45 22.85 11.75 4.08
N ASN A 46 24.17 11.83 4.21
CA ASN A 46 24.88 13.10 4.13
C ASN A 46 24.63 13.74 2.75
N GLN A 47 24.17 15.00 2.75
CA GLN A 47 23.85 15.77 1.54
C GLN A 47 25.01 15.85 0.53
N ALA A 48 26.24 15.61 0.97
CA ALA A 48 27.38 15.49 0.07
C ALA A 48 27.24 14.32 -0.93
N PHE A 49 26.36 13.35 -0.69
CA PHE A 49 26.14 12.17 -1.54
C PHE A 49 24.74 12.11 -2.14
N CYS A 50 23.83 13.01 -1.76
CA CYS A 50 22.46 12.99 -2.24
C CYS A 50 21.91 14.39 -2.50
N ALA A 51 21.03 14.49 -3.48
CA ALA A 51 20.30 15.70 -3.79
C ALA A 51 18.84 15.37 -4.07
N TYR A 52 18.00 16.39 -4.16
CA TYR A 52 16.61 16.24 -4.55
C TYR A 52 16.37 16.84 -5.93
N ASP A 53 15.69 16.09 -6.77
CA ASP A 53 15.21 16.45 -8.09
C ASP A 53 13.70 16.64 -8.05
N ALA A 54 13.18 17.68 -8.67
CA ALA A 54 11.73 17.90 -8.71
C ALA A 54 11.00 16.82 -9.53
N ASP A 55 11.67 16.24 -10.54
CA ASP A 55 11.10 15.23 -11.43
C ASP A 55 11.41 13.79 -10.98
N LEU A 56 12.61 13.55 -10.45
CA LEU A 56 13.12 12.23 -10.06
C LEU A 56 13.07 11.96 -8.55
N GLY A 57 12.90 12.98 -7.72
CA GLY A 57 12.91 12.87 -6.25
C GLY A 57 14.31 12.72 -5.68
N PHE A 58 14.48 11.84 -4.70
CA PHE A 58 15.77 11.59 -4.06
C PHE A 58 16.76 10.98 -5.06
N ARG A 59 17.88 11.66 -5.31
CA ARG A 59 18.97 11.20 -6.19
C ARG A 59 20.27 11.06 -5.42
N ILE A 60 21.04 10.00 -5.71
CA ILE A 60 22.45 9.92 -5.31
C ILE A 60 23.24 10.79 -6.28
N VAL A 61 24.06 11.70 -5.74
CA VAL A 61 24.90 12.59 -6.54
C VAL A 61 26.10 11.80 -7.05
N PRO A 62 26.35 11.79 -8.38
CA PRO A 62 27.52 11.13 -8.95
C PRO A 62 28.84 11.62 -8.31
N PRO A 63 29.86 10.75 -8.13
CA PRO A 63 31.12 11.12 -7.48
C PRO A 63 31.82 12.33 -8.11
N ASP A 64 31.71 12.51 -9.43
CA ASP A 64 32.25 13.64 -10.19
C ASP A 64 31.56 14.98 -9.89
N GLN A 65 30.32 14.95 -9.40
CA GLN A 65 29.53 16.12 -9.01
C GLN A 65 29.50 16.35 -7.49
N ALA A 66 29.87 15.34 -6.71
CA ALA A 66 29.92 15.38 -5.26
C ALA A 66 31.33 15.72 -4.76
N ASN A 67 32.05 14.71 -4.28
CA ASN A 67 33.29 14.84 -3.53
C ASN A 67 34.34 13.79 -3.95
N ARG A 68 34.15 13.17 -5.13
CA ARG A 68 34.96 12.08 -5.69
C ARG A 68 34.96 10.77 -4.90
N TRP A 69 34.25 10.70 -3.78
CA TRP A 69 34.03 9.43 -3.10
C TRP A 69 33.03 8.60 -3.89
N SER A 70 33.39 7.35 -4.14
CA SER A 70 32.50 6.31 -4.65
C SER A 70 32.57 5.13 -3.70
N SER A 71 31.45 4.50 -3.42
CA SER A 71 31.50 3.15 -2.85
C SER A 71 32.18 2.22 -3.86
N PRO A 72 32.79 1.11 -3.41
CA PRO A 72 32.98 -0.03 -4.29
C PRO A 72 31.64 -0.36 -4.97
N PRO A 73 31.64 -0.83 -6.22
CA PRO A 73 30.44 -1.40 -6.80
C PRO A 73 29.91 -2.43 -5.82
N GLY A 74 28.69 -2.22 -5.33
CA GLY A 74 28.01 -3.29 -4.60
C GLY A 74 28.00 -4.51 -5.50
N LEU A 75 28.24 -5.69 -4.94
CA LEU A 75 27.77 -6.92 -5.58
C LEU A 75 26.26 -6.84 -5.57
N PHE A 76 25.69 -6.10 -6.52
CA PHE A 76 24.31 -6.32 -6.90
C PHE A 76 24.32 -7.77 -7.37
N ALA A 77 23.66 -8.65 -6.60
CA ALA A 77 23.22 -9.92 -7.16
C ALA A 77 22.61 -9.56 -8.51
N VAL A 78 23.16 -10.14 -9.57
CA VAL A 78 22.85 -9.81 -10.98
C VAL A 78 21.34 -9.75 -11.14
N GLY A 79 20.80 -8.53 -11.06
CA GLY A 79 19.38 -8.26 -10.96
C GLY A 79 18.68 -8.89 -9.74
N ASN A 80 17.68 -8.18 -9.25
CA ASN A 80 16.42 -8.80 -8.86
C ASN A 80 15.73 -9.50 -10.07
N ASN A 81 16.49 -10.20 -10.93
CA ASN A 81 15.99 -11.30 -11.75
C ASN A 81 15.77 -12.51 -10.84
N ARG A 82 15.05 -12.28 -9.72
CA ARG A 82 14.26 -13.37 -9.16
C ARG A 82 13.42 -13.89 -10.34
N PRO A 83 13.32 -15.22 -10.54
CA PRO A 83 12.33 -15.75 -11.48
C PRO A 83 11.04 -14.99 -11.21
N GLY A 84 10.46 -14.40 -12.27
CA GLY A 84 9.46 -13.34 -12.09
C GLY A 84 8.44 -13.74 -11.03
N PHE A 85 8.03 -12.79 -10.19
CA PHE A 85 7.10 -13.09 -9.11
C PHE A 85 5.87 -13.84 -9.65
N GLY A 86 5.69 -15.06 -9.15
CA GLY A 86 4.49 -15.82 -9.39
C GLY A 86 3.37 -15.29 -8.51
N TYR A 87 2.14 -15.55 -8.90
CA TYR A 87 0.97 -15.31 -8.07
C TYR A 87 0.22 -16.62 -7.90
N ARG A 88 -0.39 -16.81 -6.74
CA ARG A 88 -1.34 -17.88 -6.51
C ARG A 88 -2.73 -17.38 -6.85
N LEU A 89 -3.58 -18.27 -7.33
CA LEU A 89 -5.00 -17.96 -7.47
C LEU A 89 -5.58 -17.72 -6.07
N GLU A 90 -6.23 -16.57 -5.90
CA GLU A 90 -6.87 -16.20 -4.62
C GLU A 90 -8.24 -15.57 -4.85
N ARG A 91 -9.17 -15.93 -3.96
CA ARG A 91 -10.45 -15.24 -3.82
C ARG A 91 -10.28 -13.98 -2.98
N TYR A 92 -11.14 -12.99 -3.22
CA TYR A 92 -11.10 -11.69 -2.53
C TYR A 92 -11.05 -11.78 -1.00
N ASP A 93 -11.92 -12.59 -0.38
CA ASP A 93 -11.96 -12.77 1.07
C ASP A 93 -10.72 -13.50 1.61
N GLU A 94 -10.19 -14.48 0.87
CA GLU A 94 -8.96 -15.19 1.23
C GLU A 94 -7.77 -14.23 1.27
N HIS A 95 -7.64 -13.40 0.24
CA HIS A 95 -6.61 -12.38 0.13
C HIS A 95 -6.71 -11.35 1.26
N VAL A 96 -7.90 -10.79 1.50
CA VAL A 96 -8.14 -9.83 2.58
C VAL A 96 -7.83 -10.45 3.95
N ARG A 97 -8.30 -11.67 4.23
CA ARG A 97 -8.06 -12.36 5.50
C ARG A 97 -6.57 -12.58 5.75
N THR A 98 -5.82 -12.96 4.71
CA THR A 98 -4.37 -13.12 4.78
C THR A 98 -3.69 -11.79 5.10
N MET A 99 -4.05 -10.71 4.42
CA MET A 99 -3.50 -9.37 4.70
C MET A 99 -3.82 -8.88 6.11
N LEU A 100 -5.04 -9.09 6.61
CA LEU A 100 -5.42 -8.74 7.98
C LEU A 100 -4.60 -9.53 9.00
N THR A 101 -4.38 -10.82 8.76
CA THR A 101 -3.55 -11.68 9.61
C THR A 101 -2.10 -11.19 9.63
N ILE A 102 -1.54 -10.82 8.47
CA ILE A 102 -0.20 -10.24 8.36
C ILE A 102 -0.13 -8.92 9.13
N PHE A 103 -1.12 -8.04 8.96
CA PHE A 103 -1.17 -6.78 9.68
C PHE A 103 -1.15 -6.98 11.19
N ASP A 104 -2.00 -7.88 11.68
CA ASP A 104 -2.15 -8.15 13.11
C ASP A 104 -0.90 -8.76 13.72
N ARG A 105 -0.23 -9.65 12.98
CA ARG A 105 0.99 -10.30 13.46
C ARG A 105 2.22 -9.40 13.40
N ASN A 106 2.36 -8.61 12.34
CA ASN A 106 3.63 -7.96 12.02
C ASN A 106 3.65 -6.46 12.25
N PHE A 107 2.50 -5.78 12.23
CA PHE A 107 2.45 -4.31 12.16
C PHE A 107 1.53 -3.67 13.20
N ALA A 108 0.53 -4.37 13.73
CA ALA A 108 -0.48 -3.76 14.59
C ALA A 108 0.09 -3.12 15.87
N ALA A 109 1.14 -3.71 16.47
CA ALA A 109 1.80 -3.14 17.65
C ALA A 109 2.49 -1.79 17.36
N ASP A 110 3.22 -1.70 16.26
CA ASP A 110 3.89 -0.47 15.80
C ASP A 110 2.86 0.61 15.46
N TYR A 111 1.79 0.23 14.75
CA TYR A 111 0.71 1.16 14.43
C TYR A 111 -0.07 1.60 15.66
N ALA A 112 -0.20 0.75 16.68
CA ALA A 112 -0.80 1.14 17.95
C ALA A 112 0.07 2.18 18.68
N TYR A 113 1.40 2.04 18.62
CA TYR A 113 2.33 3.07 19.13
C TYR A 113 2.16 4.39 18.38
N LEU A 114 2.20 4.36 17.04
CA LEU A 114 2.01 5.54 16.20
C LEU A 114 0.67 6.23 16.46
N GLN A 115 -0.39 5.45 16.62
CA GLN A 115 -1.71 5.96 16.95
C GLN A 115 -1.71 6.72 18.28
N ARG A 116 -1.10 6.17 19.34
CA ARG A 116 -1.01 6.86 20.65
C ARG A 116 -0.34 8.22 20.50
N ARG A 117 0.79 8.28 19.79
CA ARG A 117 1.53 9.53 19.52
C ARG A 117 0.70 10.57 18.75
N LEU A 118 -0.04 10.12 17.73
CA LEU A 118 -0.89 11.03 16.93
C LEU A 118 -2.12 11.52 17.73
N VAL A 119 -2.66 10.69 18.62
CA VAL A 119 -3.76 11.06 19.53
C VAL A 119 -3.29 12.08 20.58
N GLU A 120 -2.11 11.87 21.18
CA GLU A 120 -1.48 12.81 22.13
C GLU A 120 -1.28 14.20 21.51
N ARG A 121 -0.99 14.24 20.20
CA ARG A 121 -0.87 15.49 19.43
C ARG A 121 -2.21 16.05 18.95
N HIS A 122 -3.34 15.45 19.33
CA HIS A 122 -4.69 15.79 18.86
C HIS A 122 -4.83 15.77 17.32
N SER A 123 -4.00 14.99 16.61
CA SER A 123 -4.02 14.92 15.15
C SER A 123 -5.08 13.95 14.62
N ILE A 124 -5.47 12.95 15.41
CA ILE A 124 -6.51 11.97 15.07
C ILE A 124 -7.29 11.48 16.29
N PRO A 125 -8.53 10.96 16.13
CA PRO A 125 -9.25 10.27 17.21
C PRO A 125 -8.60 8.94 17.63
N PRO A 126 -8.80 8.48 18.87
CA PRO A 126 -8.39 7.15 19.30
C PRO A 126 -8.97 6.04 18.41
N GLY A 127 -8.19 4.98 18.15
CA GLY A 127 -8.62 3.83 17.33
C GLY A 127 -8.66 4.06 15.81
N SER A 128 -8.59 5.32 15.37
CA SER A 128 -8.87 5.67 13.97
C SER A 128 -7.79 5.27 12.97
N LEU A 129 -6.50 5.20 13.38
CA LEU A 129 -5.42 4.80 12.46
C LEU A 129 -5.46 3.29 12.18
N LEU A 130 -5.64 2.46 13.21
CA LEU A 130 -5.75 1.01 13.01
C LEU A 130 -6.98 0.67 12.18
N ALA A 131 -8.12 1.32 12.47
CA ALA A 131 -9.32 1.18 11.68
C ALA A 131 -9.09 1.63 10.22
N ALA A 132 -8.39 2.74 10.01
CA ALA A 132 -8.07 3.22 8.67
C ALA A 132 -7.22 2.23 7.86
N VAL A 133 -6.22 1.60 8.48
CA VAL A 133 -5.41 0.57 7.82
C VAL A 133 -6.23 -0.65 7.47
N ARG A 134 -7.02 -1.20 8.41
CA ARG A 134 -7.88 -2.35 8.16
C ARG A 134 -8.90 -2.07 7.05
N LEU A 135 -9.50 -0.88 7.05
CA LEU A 135 -10.46 -0.49 6.02
C LEU A 135 -9.77 -0.34 4.65
N ALA A 136 -8.56 0.22 4.60
CA ALA A 136 -7.77 0.26 3.37
C ALA A 136 -7.48 -1.16 2.85
N ILE A 137 -7.07 -2.10 3.71
CA ILE A 137 -6.81 -3.50 3.36
C ILE A 137 -8.06 -4.14 2.74
N VAL A 138 -9.19 -4.08 3.44
CA VAL A 138 -10.46 -4.65 2.96
C VAL A 138 -10.83 -4.05 1.61
N CYS A 139 -10.72 -2.73 1.45
CA CYS A 139 -11.29 -2.06 0.31
C CYS A 139 -10.39 -1.96 -0.93
N HIS A 140 -9.07 -2.15 -0.82
CA HIS A 140 -8.14 -1.69 -1.87
C HIS A 140 -8.35 -2.33 -3.24
N ASP A 141 -8.78 -3.59 -3.25
CA ASP A 141 -8.92 -4.41 -4.44
C ASP A 141 -10.36 -4.69 -4.85
N LEU A 142 -11.33 -3.99 -4.25
CA LEU A 142 -12.75 -4.23 -4.54
C LEU A 142 -13.09 -4.12 -6.04
N ALA A 143 -12.45 -3.21 -6.79
CA ALA A 143 -12.71 -3.08 -8.21
C ALA A 143 -12.12 -4.22 -9.07
N LYS A 144 -11.31 -5.12 -8.51
CA LYS A 144 -11.04 -6.41 -9.17
C LYS A 144 -12.32 -7.27 -9.26
N LEU A 145 -13.37 -6.97 -8.51
CA LEU A 145 -14.66 -7.61 -8.64
C LEU A 145 -15.50 -6.99 -9.78
N ASP A 146 -14.91 -6.09 -10.58
CA ASP A 146 -15.48 -5.62 -11.85
C ASP A 146 -15.70 -6.78 -12.83
N ARG A 147 -16.81 -6.72 -13.57
CA ARG A 147 -17.18 -7.77 -14.54
C ARG A 147 -16.11 -8.00 -15.61
N ARG A 148 -15.38 -6.97 -16.06
CA ARG A 148 -14.30 -7.11 -17.05
C ARG A 148 -13.10 -7.81 -16.43
N TRP A 149 -12.75 -7.49 -15.19
CA TRP A 149 -11.69 -8.20 -14.48
C TRP A 149 -12.03 -9.67 -14.30
N GLN A 150 -13.23 -9.99 -13.81
CA GLN A 150 -13.66 -11.37 -13.61
C GLN A 150 -13.69 -12.16 -14.93
N ARG A 151 -14.14 -11.54 -16.04
CA ARG A 151 -14.05 -12.17 -17.38
C ARG A 151 -12.60 -12.43 -17.78
N TRP A 152 -11.71 -11.45 -17.58
CA TRP A 152 -10.30 -11.59 -17.93
C TRP A 152 -9.63 -12.72 -17.14
N VAL A 153 -9.85 -12.78 -15.82
CA VAL A 153 -9.30 -13.84 -14.96
C VAL A 153 -9.81 -15.21 -15.38
N ARG A 154 -11.11 -15.37 -15.65
CA ARG A 154 -11.68 -16.65 -16.10
C ARG A 154 -11.12 -17.08 -17.46
N ALA A 155 -10.98 -16.16 -18.41
CA ALA A 155 -10.39 -16.44 -19.71
C ALA A 155 -8.91 -16.86 -19.58
N TYR A 156 -8.15 -16.19 -18.72
CA TYR A 156 -6.77 -16.52 -18.44
C TYR A 156 -6.64 -17.90 -17.76
N GLN A 157 -7.40 -18.14 -16.68
CA GLN A 157 -7.38 -19.39 -15.91
C GLN A 157 -7.77 -20.60 -16.78
N ALA A 158 -8.77 -20.46 -17.65
CA ALA A 158 -9.13 -21.50 -18.59
C ALA A 158 -8.01 -21.81 -19.61
N ALA A 159 -7.23 -20.81 -20.02
CA ALA A 159 -6.13 -20.98 -20.97
C ALA A 159 -4.86 -21.61 -20.37
N ILE A 160 -4.79 -21.71 -19.03
CA ILE A 160 -3.77 -22.50 -18.32
C ILE A 160 -4.32 -23.85 -17.80
N ASP A 161 -5.46 -24.31 -18.34
CA ASP A 161 -6.13 -25.57 -17.96
C ASP A 161 -6.63 -25.62 -16.50
N GLU A 162 -6.85 -24.46 -15.88
CA GLU A 162 -7.39 -24.32 -14.51
C GLU A 162 -8.69 -23.49 -14.48
N PRO A 163 -9.76 -23.87 -15.22
CA PRO A 163 -10.96 -23.05 -15.33
C PRO A 163 -11.67 -22.85 -13.99
N LEU A 164 -12.09 -21.61 -13.72
CA LEU A 164 -12.96 -21.30 -12.58
C LEU A 164 -14.41 -21.64 -12.93
N THR A 165 -14.92 -22.76 -12.40
CA THR A 165 -16.28 -23.27 -12.66
C THR A 165 -17.35 -22.65 -11.76
N ASP A 166 -16.95 -22.11 -10.60
CA ASP A 166 -17.85 -21.39 -9.71
C ASP A 166 -17.96 -19.91 -10.13
N ASP A 167 -19.16 -19.51 -10.57
CA ASP A 167 -19.46 -18.13 -10.97
C ASP A 167 -19.38 -17.15 -9.78
N HIS A 168 -19.52 -17.63 -8.55
CA HIS A 168 -19.41 -16.85 -7.31
C HIS A 168 -17.96 -16.73 -6.81
N TYR A 169 -16.99 -17.43 -7.44
CA TYR A 169 -15.58 -17.27 -7.12
C TYR A 169 -15.07 -15.90 -7.59
N MET A 170 -14.98 -14.94 -6.67
CA MET A 170 -14.51 -13.58 -6.93
C MET A 170 -12.98 -13.50 -6.86
N ALA A 171 -12.32 -13.75 -7.99
CA ALA A 171 -10.86 -13.83 -8.05
C ALA A 171 -10.19 -12.44 -8.06
N VAL A 172 -9.21 -12.24 -7.18
CA VAL A 172 -8.36 -11.03 -7.14
C VAL A 172 -6.95 -11.27 -7.65
N HIS A 173 -6.51 -12.52 -7.65
CA HIS A 173 -5.26 -12.95 -8.26
C HIS A 173 -5.51 -14.13 -9.18
N THR A 174 -4.58 -14.32 -10.10
CA THR A 174 -4.54 -15.48 -11.01
C THR A 174 -3.38 -16.36 -10.61
N HIS A 175 -3.47 -17.67 -10.86
CA HIS A 175 -2.29 -18.51 -10.82
C HIS A 175 -1.36 -18.11 -11.97
N TRP A 176 -0.31 -17.36 -11.66
CA TRP A 176 0.63 -16.81 -12.64
C TRP A 176 2.03 -17.33 -12.37
N ASN A 177 2.63 -17.98 -13.36
CA ASN A 177 4.04 -18.30 -13.36
C ASN A 177 4.70 -17.67 -14.60
N PRO A 178 5.46 -16.56 -14.45
CA PRO A 178 6.08 -15.89 -15.60
C PRO A 178 7.20 -16.71 -16.24
N THR A 179 7.71 -17.75 -15.57
CA THR A 179 8.75 -18.63 -16.13
C THR A 179 8.17 -19.60 -17.15
N GLU A 180 6.87 -19.89 -17.08
CA GLU A 180 6.17 -20.82 -17.97
C GLU A 180 5.61 -20.13 -19.22
N GLU A 181 5.89 -20.72 -20.38
CA GLU A 181 5.43 -20.17 -21.67
C GLU A 181 3.90 -20.25 -21.83
N GLN A 182 3.25 -21.27 -21.27
CA GLN A 182 1.80 -21.41 -21.28
C GLN A 182 1.12 -20.21 -20.62
N HIS A 183 1.57 -19.84 -19.41
CA HIS A 183 1.06 -18.67 -18.69
C HIS A 183 1.24 -17.38 -19.51
N ARG A 184 2.42 -17.16 -20.11
CA ARG A 184 2.67 -15.99 -20.97
C ARG A 184 1.71 -15.92 -22.17
N ARG A 185 1.44 -17.05 -22.83
CA ARG A 185 0.50 -17.14 -23.96
C ARG A 185 -0.95 -16.94 -23.51
N ALA A 186 -1.35 -17.57 -22.41
CA ALA A 186 -2.68 -17.41 -21.81
C ALA A 186 -2.98 -15.95 -21.48
N ARG A 187 -2.01 -15.23 -20.90
CA ARG A 187 -2.13 -13.79 -20.64
C ARG A 187 -2.35 -12.99 -21.93
N GLN A 188 -1.55 -13.23 -22.96
CA GLN A 188 -1.71 -12.55 -24.25
C GLN A 188 -3.07 -12.84 -24.89
N GLN A 189 -3.56 -14.08 -24.77
CA GLN A 189 -4.87 -14.48 -25.26
C GLN A 189 -6.00 -13.77 -24.51
N ALA A 190 -5.95 -13.72 -23.18
CA ALA A 190 -6.92 -12.98 -22.37
C ALA A 190 -6.91 -11.48 -22.69
N ASP A 191 -5.72 -10.87 -22.81
CA ASP A 191 -5.55 -9.45 -23.16
C ASP A 191 -6.14 -9.09 -24.55
N ARG A 192 -6.19 -10.04 -25.49
CA ARG A 192 -6.83 -9.86 -26.81
C ARG A 192 -8.36 -9.83 -26.74
N GLN A 193 -8.96 -10.47 -25.72
CA GLN A 193 -10.42 -10.45 -25.51
C GLN A 193 -10.87 -9.21 -24.73
N GLY A 194 -9.93 -8.58 -24.01
CA GLY A 194 -10.11 -7.32 -23.32
C GLY A 194 -8.94 -7.12 -22.37
N LYS A 195 -8.40 -5.91 -22.26
CA LYS A 195 -7.29 -5.65 -21.32
C LYS A 195 -7.78 -5.79 -19.88
N ARG A 196 -6.89 -6.29 -19.01
CA ARG A 196 -7.08 -6.25 -17.57
C ARG A 196 -7.32 -4.79 -17.12
N PRO A 197 -8.47 -4.47 -16.51
CA PRO A 197 -8.79 -3.09 -16.16
C PRO A 197 -7.91 -2.59 -15.01
N HIS A 198 -7.78 -1.26 -14.93
CA HIS A 198 -7.31 -0.60 -13.71
C HIS A 198 -8.32 -0.84 -12.57
N HIS A 199 -7.84 -0.88 -11.33
CA HIS A 199 -8.70 -1.11 -10.16
C HIS A 199 -8.43 -0.17 -8.99
N ALA A 200 -7.23 0.38 -8.85
CA ALA A 200 -6.90 1.21 -7.68
C ALA A 200 -7.82 2.43 -7.53
N GLY A 201 -8.03 3.20 -8.62
CA GLY A 201 -8.89 4.37 -8.59
C GLY A 201 -10.37 4.00 -8.46
N GLU A 202 -10.78 2.95 -9.15
CA GLU A 202 -12.13 2.40 -9.17
C GLU A 202 -12.53 1.89 -7.78
N SER A 203 -11.64 1.19 -7.07
CA SER A 203 -11.85 0.72 -5.70
C SER A 203 -12.10 1.90 -4.76
N ALA A 204 -11.27 2.95 -4.82
CA ALA A 204 -11.43 4.13 -3.97
C ALA A 204 -12.80 4.80 -4.15
N VAL A 205 -13.31 4.83 -5.39
CA VAL A 205 -14.64 5.35 -5.70
C VAL A 205 -15.72 4.40 -5.20
N ALA A 206 -15.58 3.10 -5.46
CA ALA A 206 -16.54 2.07 -5.09
C ALA A 206 -16.82 2.05 -3.59
N VAL A 207 -15.79 2.24 -2.76
CA VAL A 207 -15.92 2.19 -1.28
C VAL A 207 -16.06 3.55 -0.61
N SER A 208 -16.06 4.66 -1.37
CA SER A 208 -16.02 6.02 -0.80
C SER A 208 -17.16 6.32 0.18
N GLN A 209 -18.37 5.80 -0.06
CA GLN A 209 -19.53 5.98 0.82
C GLN A 209 -19.39 5.19 2.13
N ILE A 210 -18.87 3.96 2.04
CA ILE A 210 -18.59 3.10 3.20
C ILE A 210 -17.50 3.72 4.08
N ILE A 211 -16.42 4.23 3.46
CA ILE A 211 -15.36 4.94 4.18
C ILE A 211 -15.93 6.18 4.90
N ALA A 212 -16.78 6.94 4.21
CA ALA A 212 -17.43 8.10 4.82
C ALA A 212 -18.29 7.69 6.03
N GLU A 213 -19.10 6.64 5.91
CA GLU A 213 -19.96 6.14 6.98
C GLU A 213 -19.18 5.66 8.21
N LEU A 214 -18.13 4.84 8.01
CA LEU A 214 -17.40 4.22 9.12
C LEU A 214 -16.46 5.18 9.85
N ILE A 215 -15.78 6.08 9.13
CA ILE A 215 -14.72 6.94 9.70
C ILE A 215 -14.79 8.37 9.15
N GLY A 216 -15.07 8.54 7.86
CA GLY A 216 -14.88 9.81 7.16
C GLY A 216 -15.83 10.93 7.59
N GLN A 217 -17.02 10.64 8.11
CA GLN A 217 -17.94 11.64 8.65
C GLN A 217 -17.38 12.28 9.93
N ALA A 218 -16.84 11.46 10.83
CA ALA A 218 -16.20 11.92 12.07
C ALA A 218 -14.79 12.48 11.82
N SER A 219 -14.11 12.04 10.76
CA SER A 219 -12.75 12.44 10.42
C SER A 219 -12.51 12.49 8.90
N PRO A 220 -12.88 13.59 8.23
CA PRO A 220 -12.73 13.72 6.77
C PRO A 220 -11.29 13.56 6.27
N ALA A 221 -10.31 13.99 7.06
CA ALA A 221 -8.88 13.85 6.73
C ALA A 221 -8.47 12.38 6.63
N ILE A 222 -8.91 11.54 7.58
CA ILE A 222 -8.65 10.10 7.58
C ILE A 222 -9.39 9.43 6.43
N GLY A 223 -10.65 9.77 6.20
CA GLY A 223 -11.41 9.24 5.06
C GLY A 223 -10.71 9.50 3.71
N ARG A 224 -10.21 10.73 3.50
CA ARG A 224 -9.41 11.08 2.31
C ARG A 224 -8.08 10.33 2.25
N ALA A 225 -7.41 10.15 3.38
CA ALA A 225 -6.15 9.39 3.45
C ALA A 225 -6.35 7.92 3.05
N ILE A 226 -7.44 7.28 3.50
CA ILE A 226 -7.82 5.92 3.09
C ILE A 226 -8.10 5.88 1.58
N CYS A 227 -8.97 6.76 1.08
CA CYS A 227 -9.27 6.84 -0.36
C CYS A 227 -8.01 7.06 -1.21
N THR A 228 -7.08 7.89 -0.73
CA THR A 228 -5.80 8.14 -1.43
C THR A 228 -4.90 6.92 -1.40
N ALA A 229 -4.79 6.23 -0.26
CA ALA A 229 -4.01 5.01 -0.13
C ALA A 229 -4.52 3.94 -1.11
N ILE A 230 -5.83 3.75 -1.17
CA ILE A 230 -6.47 2.83 -2.13
C ILE A 230 -6.23 3.29 -3.56
N ALA A 231 -6.47 4.56 -3.90
CA ALA A 231 -6.28 5.06 -5.26
C ALA A 231 -4.85 4.90 -5.78
N ARG A 232 -3.85 4.93 -4.88
CA ARG A 232 -2.43 5.02 -5.23
C ARG A 232 -1.58 3.81 -4.85
N HIS A 233 -2.19 2.69 -4.45
CA HIS A 233 -1.42 1.54 -3.98
C HIS A 233 -0.51 0.92 -5.07
N HIS A 234 -0.90 0.99 -6.34
CA HIS A 234 -0.03 0.60 -7.49
C HIS A 234 0.78 1.75 -8.08
N SER A 235 0.26 2.97 -8.06
CA SER A 235 0.90 4.13 -8.67
C SER A 235 0.64 5.41 -7.88
N PRO A 236 1.70 6.15 -7.47
CA PRO A 236 1.53 7.41 -6.75
C PRO A 236 0.89 8.52 -7.61
N LYS A 237 0.81 8.33 -8.93
CA LYS A 237 0.30 9.32 -9.88
C LYS A 237 -1.17 9.10 -10.26
N THR A 238 -1.85 8.09 -9.72
CA THR A 238 -3.28 7.88 -10.00
C THR A 238 -4.08 9.11 -9.56
N ALA A 239 -4.76 9.72 -10.53
CA ALA A 239 -5.57 10.93 -10.36
C ALA A 239 -6.96 10.82 -11.03
N ALA A 240 -7.23 9.72 -11.73
CA ALA A 240 -8.51 9.44 -12.37
C ALA A 240 -8.79 7.92 -12.29
N PHE A 241 -10.03 7.55 -12.56
CA PHE A 241 -10.48 6.17 -12.69
C PHE A 241 -11.28 6.03 -13.99
N GLU A 242 -11.38 4.82 -14.52
CA GLU A 242 -12.15 4.49 -15.71
C GLU A 242 -13.59 4.08 -15.36
N ASP A 243 -14.43 3.92 -16.38
CA ASP A 243 -15.75 3.31 -16.20
C ASP A 243 -15.61 1.94 -15.55
N TYR A 244 -16.50 1.58 -14.62
CA TYR A 244 -16.53 0.24 -14.02
C TYR A 244 -17.96 -0.22 -13.69
N GLU A 245 -18.13 -1.53 -13.62
CA GLU A 245 -19.35 -2.21 -13.18
C GLU A 245 -18.97 -3.44 -12.36
N LEU A 246 -19.23 -3.40 -11.06
CA LEU A 246 -18.98 -4.49 -10.13
C LEU A 246 -19.91 -5.68 -10.41
N HIS A 247 -19.40 -6.87 -10.15
CA HIS A 247 -20.20 -8.09 -10.11
C HIS A 247 -21.28 -8.00 -9.02
N PRO A 248 -22.48 -8.57 -9.20
CA PRO A 248 -23.53 -8.57 -8.17
C PRO A 248 -23.07 -9.08 -6.79
N ASP A 249 -22.14 -10.04 -6.78
CA ASP A 249 -21.61 -10.62 -5.53
C ASP A 249 -20.59 -9.71 -4.81
N ALA A 250 -20.16 -8.60 -5.42
CA ALA A 250 -19.15 -7.72 -4.84
C ALA A 250 -19.60 -7.10 -3.51
N ALA A 251 -20.89 -6.77 -3.38
CA ALA A 251 -21.44 -6.24 -2.14
C ALA A 251 -21.39 -7.28 -1.01
N THR A 252 -21.79 -8.52 -1.31
CA THR A 252 -21.74 -9.63 -0.35
C THR A 252 -20.31 -9.92 0.08
N ALA A 253 -19.38 -10.02 -0.88
CA ALA A 253 -17.97 -10.26 -0.60
C ALA A 253 -17.35 -9.16 0.28
N LEU A 254 -17.67 -7.89 0.00
CA LEU A 254 -17.23 -6.76 0.81
C LEU A 254 -17.78 -6.80 2.23
N HIS A 255 -19.07 -7.12 2.41
CA HIS A 255 -19.67 -7.18 3.75
C HIS A 255 -19.04 -8.29 4.61
N VAL A 256 -18.75 -9.45 4.02
CA VAL A 256 -18.01 -10.52 4.72
C VAL A 256 -16.63 -10.02 5.14
N ALA A 257 -15.90 -9.38 4.23
CA ALA A 257 -14.57 -8.85 4.52
C ALA A 257 -14.57 -7.73 5.58
N LEU A 258 -15.59 -6.86 5.59
CA LEU A 258 -15.77 -5.83 6.62
C LEU A 258 -16.01 -6.45 8.00
N ALA A 259 -16.86 -7.49 8.08
CA ALA A 259 -17.13 -8.19 9.32
C ALA A 259 -15.87 -8.90 9.85
N GLU A 260 -15.08 -9.54 8.99
CA GLU A 260 -13.80 -10.15 9.37
C GLU A 260 -12.79 -9.13 9.90
N ALA A 261 -12.81 -7.91 9.37
CA ALA A 261 -11.98 -6.81 9.85
C ALA A 261 -12.50 -6.15 11.14
N GLY A 262 -13.63 -6.63 11.68
CA GLY A 262 -14.23 -6.15 12.92
C GLY A 262 -15.06 -4.87 12.77
N PHE A 263 -15.49 -4.51 11.56
CA PHE A 263 -16.37 -3.37 11.36
C PHE A 263 -17.84 -3.73 11.60
N PRO A 264 -18.66 -2.77 12.09
CA PRO A 264 -20.09 -2.97 12.18
C PRO A 264 -20.71 -3.08 10.78
N ALA A 265 -21.93 -3.61 10.72
CA ALA A 265 -22.73 -3.56 9.50
C ALA A 265 -22.93 -2.10 9.06
N VAL A 266 -22.78 -1.86 7.76
CA VAL A 266 -22.95 -0.56 7.13
C VAL A 266 -24.27 -0.49 6.39
N ALA A 267 -24.91 0.68 6.40
CA ALA A 267 -26.11 0.95 5.62
C ALA A 267 -25.76 1.21 4.13
N SER A 268 -24.59 1.81 3.88
CA SER A 268 -24.09 2.06 2.54
C SER A 268 -23.54 0.78 1.91
N GLY A 269 -23.98 0.46 0.69
CA GLY A 269 -23.31 -0.53 -0.16
C GLY A 269 -22.18 0.10 -0.97
N PRO A 270 -21.38 -0.73 -1.68
CA PRO A 270 -20.42 -0.19 -2.63
C PRO A 270 -21.14 0.49 -3.80
N VAL A 271 -20.52 1.51 -4.38
CA VAL A 271 -21.02 2.13 -5.62
C VAL A 271 -20.84 1.12 -6.76
N MET A 272 -21.93 0.44 -7.14
CA MET A 272 -21.89 -0.71 -8.05
C MET A 272 -21.40 -0.39 -9.47
N SER A 273 -21.65 0.82 -9.97
CA SER A 273 -21.12 1.27 -11.25
C SER A 273 -20.93 2.78 -11.27
N ARG A 274 -19.94 3.25 -12.04
CA ARG A 274 -19.71 4.68 -12.23
C ARG A 274 -18.90 4.92 -13.49
N ARG A 275 -19.16 6.07 -14.13
CA ARG A 275 -18.34 6.57 -15.23
C ARG A 275 -17.06 7.23 -14.72
N GLY A 276 -15.98 7.00 -15.46
CA GLY A 276 -14.64 7.46 -15.18
C GLY A 276 -14.55 8.98 -15.08
N ARG A 277 -13.89 9.47 -14.03
CA ARG A 277 -13.72 10.89 -13.71
C ARG A 277 -12.43 11.11 -12.92
N ASN A 278 -12.11 12.38 -12.66
CA ASN A 278 -11.03 12.78 -11.76
C ASN A 278 -11.33 12.36 -10.31
N LEU A 279 -10.31 11.87 -9.60
CA LEU A 279 -10.35 11.43 -8.21
C LEU A 279 -10.08 12.54 -7.18
N GLU A 280 -9.60 13.70 -7.60
CA GLU A 280 -9.22 14.85 -6.76
C GLU A 280 -10.19 15.15 -5.61
N PRO A 281 -11.54 15.08 -5.77
CA PRO A 281 -12.46 15.29 -4.64
C PRO A 281 -12.30 14.28 -3.49
N LEU A 282 -11.80 13.08 -3.78
CA LEU A 282 -11.58 11.98 -2.83
C LEU A 282 -10.17 11.97 -2.24
N LEU A 283 -9.22 12.69 -2.86
CA LEU A 283 -7.82 12.63 -2.47
C LEU A 283 -7.49 13.59 -1.31
N ILE A 284 -6.37 13.29 -0.65
CA ILE A 284 -5.77 14.16 0.35
C ILE A 284 -5.42 15.53 -0.21
N ARG A 285 -5.39 16.52 0.69
CA ARG A 285 -4.76 17.81 0.43
C ARG A 285 -3.24 17.69 0.60
N PRO A 286 -2.45 18.53 -0.09
CA PRO A 286 -0.99 18.50 -0.03
C PRO A 286 -0.46 19.21 1.23
N ASP A 287 -0.99 18.89 2.40
CA ASP A 287 -0.48 19.35 3.70
C ASP A 287 0.13 18.19 4.50
N PHE A 288 0.97 18.54 5.48
CA PHE A 288 1.79 17.57 6.21
C PHE A 288 0.95 16.49 6.90
N ASP A 289 -0.14 16.88 7.57
CA ASP A 289 -0.93 15.94 8.36
C ASP A 289 -1.64 14.92 7.46
N HIS A 290 -2.22 15.39 6.35
CA HIS A 290 -2.83 14.47 5.39
C HIS A 290 -1.81 13.57 4.70
N GLN A 291 -0.63 14.10 4.37
CA GLN A 291 0.45 13.31 3.78
C GLN A 291 0.95 12.25 4.75
N LEU A 292 1.14 12.59 6.03
CA LEU A 292 1.55 11.64 7.06
C LEU A 292 0.54 10.50 7.21
N LEU A 293 -0.76 10.82 7.31
CA LEU A 293 -1.81 9.80 7.39
C LEU A 293 -1.83 8.89 6.16
N TYR A 294 -1.77 9.47 4.97
CA TYR A 294 -1.68 8.70 3.72
C TYR A 294 -0.46 7.79 3.71
N LEU A 295 0.72 8.30 4.06
CA LEU A 295 1.97 7.54 4.05
C LEU A 295 1.92 6.36 5.02
N LEU A 296 1.36 6.55 6.21
CA LEU A 296 1.17 5.48 7.17
C LEU A 296 0.21 4.42 6.62
N ILE A 297 -0.96 4.82 6.12
CA ILE A 297 -1.96 3.86 5.64
C ILE A 297 -1.46 3.10 4.40
N VAL A 298 -0.90 3.79 3.40
CA VAL A 298 -0.43 3.16 2.16
C VAL A 298 0.78 2.26 2.40
N ARG A 299 1.63 2.59 3.39
CA ARG A 299 2.78 1.75 3.76
C ARG A 299 2.32 0.41 4.30
N ALA A 300 1.44 0.40 5.32
CA ALA A 300 0.90 -0.85 5.84
C ALA A 300 0.18 -1.65 4.75
N LEU A 301 -0.67 -0.98 3.97
CA LEU A 301 -1.41 -1.62 2.88
C LEU A 301 -0.47 -2.36 1.91
N ARG A 302 0.56 -1.67 1.39
CA ARG A 302 1.48 -2.24 0.40
C ARG A 302 2.38 -3.33 0.98
N LEU A 303 2.79 -3.21 2.24
CA LEU A 303 3.56 -4.26 2.92
C LEU A 303 2.72 -5.52 3.13
N CYS A 304 1.47 -5.38 3.57
CA CYS A 304 0.58 -6.53 3.76
C CYS A 304 0.23 -7.20 2.42
N ASP A 305 -0.01 -6.40 1.37
CA ASP A 305 -0.33 -6.90 0.03
C ASP A 305 0.84 -7.70 -0.53
N GLY A 306 2.05 -7.11 -0.52
CA GLY A 306 3.26 -7.81 -0.96
C GLY A 306 3.51 -9.12 -0.20
N LEU A 307 3.47 -9.08 1.14
CA LEU A 307 3.68 -10.26 1.98
C LEU A 307 2.60 -11.34 1.80
N SER A 308 1.37 -10.98 1.40
CA SER A 308 0.31 -11.96 1.15
C SER A 308 0.62 -12.88 -0.03
N GLN A 309 1.50 -12.45 -0.94
CA GLN A 309 1.88 -13.18 -2.15
C GLN A 309 3.24 -13.89 -2.02
N GLU A 310 3.94 -13.79 -0.88
CA GLU A 310 5.27 -14.39 -0.67
C GLU A 310 5.23 -15.84 -0.13
N GLY A 311 4.09 -16.53 -0.24
CA GLY A 311 3.82 -17.84 0.38
C GLY A 311 3.73 -19.05 -0.55
#